data_AF-A0A537IFG3-F1
#
_entry.id   AF-A0A537IFG3-F1
#
_cell.length_a   1.000
_cell.length_b   1.000
_cell.length_c   1.000
_cell.angle_alpha   90.00
_cell.angle_beta   90.00
_cell.angle_gamma   90.00
#
_symmetry.space_group_name_H-M   'P 1'
#
loop_
_entity.id
_entity.type
_entity.pdbx_description
1 polymer ?
#
loop_
_entity_poly.entity_id
_entity_poly.type
_entity_poly.pdbx_seq_one_letter_code
_entity_poly.pdbx_strand_id
1 'polypeptide(L)'
;MLDMSVRARVLELMLDLKTKYDLTYVFITHDLATARFLCDRIAIMYLGRIVEIGPVKRIYENPKHPYTRALLNAIPIPDPKRRARKILPRGEVPDAVYPPAGCRFHPRCPAVLPTCGWEGRDFIDYLEERRLSPEKVQRDEEILGPLDEWWARGFQAGRKIGEHDPAQLIEHVRSILTEAQPQMNRAVRDVSVRNRQITIEFHNPDLLGPKEVEGRLVECLLY
;
A
#
# COMPACT_ATOMS: atom_id res chain seq x y z
N MET A 1 23.17 16.12 -3.70
CA MET A 1 22.37 16.27 -4.94
C MET A 1 23.30 16.89 -5.97
N LEU A 2 23.60 16.22 -7.09
CA LEU A 2 24.36 16.83 -8.19
C LEU A 2 23.53 17.96 -8.82
N ASP A 3 24.18 19.05 -9.19
CA ASP A 3 23.57 20.13 -9.97
C ASP A 3 22.86 19.55 -11.22
N MET A 4 21.70 20.08 -11.54
CA MET A 4 20.86 19.63 -12.65
C MET A 4 21.61 19.71 -13.98
N SER A 5 22.47 20.71 -14.15
CA SER A 5 23.31 20.90 -15.34
C SER A 5 24.31 19.75 -15.54
N VAL A 6 25.04 19.38 -14.47
CA VAL A 6 26.02 18.28 -14.47
C VAL A 6 25.33 16.93 -14.66
N ARG A 7 24.17 16.73 -14.03
CA ARG A 7 23.39 15.50 -14.17
C ARG A 7 22.98 15.25 -15.62
N ALA A 8 22.46 16.26 -16.30
CA ALA A 8 22.09 16.15 -17.71
C ALA A 8 23.28 15.74 -18.58
N ARG A 9 24.45 16.35 -18.36
CA ARG A 9 25.66 16.05 -19.12
C ARG A 9 26.17 14.62 -18.92
N VAL A 10 26.07 14.10 -17.69
CA VAL A 10 26.41 12.70 -17.40
C VAL A 10 25.45 11.74 -18.10
N LEU A 11 24.14 12.03 -18.09
CA LEU A 11 23.14 11.19 -18.76
C LEU A 11 23.31 11.16 -20.29
N GLU A 12 23.62 12.31 -20.90
CA GLU A 12 23.97 12.40 -22.32
C GLU A 12 25.19 11.53 -22.65
N LEU A 13 26.27 11.67 -21.87
CA LEU A 13 27.46 10.85 -22.05
C LEU A 13 27.14 9.35 -21.92
N MET A 14 26.31 8.97 -20.94
CA MET A 14 25.90 7.57 -20.79
C MET A 14 25.18 7.06 -22.04
N LEU A 15 24.28 7.84 -22.64
CA LEU A 15 23.56 7.48 -23.87
C LEU A 15 24.50 7.39 -25.09
N ASP A 16 25.46 8.30 -25.20
CA ASP A 16 26.48 8.26 -26.25
C ASP A 16 27.32 6.98 -26.13
N LEU A 17 27.74 6.62 -24.91
CA LEU A 17 28.49 5.40 -24.65
C LEU A 17 27.65 4.14 -24.91
N LYS A 18 26.37 4.15 -24.52
CA LYS A 18 25.42 3.05 -24.81
C LYS A 18 25.39 2.75 -26.29
N THR A 19 25.24 3.79 -27.12
CA THR A 19 25.12 3.67 -28.58
C THR A 19 26.45 3.33 -29.23
N LYS A 20 27.54 3.98 -28.78
CA LYS A 20 28.88 3.78 -29.36
C LYS A 20 29.44 2.38 -29.12
N TYR A 21 29.12 1.78 -27.97
CA TYR A 21 29.69 0.50 -27.55
C TYR A 21 28.66 -0.63 -27.38
N ASP A 22 27.42 -0.41 -27.83
CA ASP A 22 26.29 -1.37 -27.74
C ASP A 22 26.09 -1.94 -26.33
N LEU A 23 26.04 -1.05 -25.33
CA LEU A 23 25.96 -1.44 -23.92
C LEU A 23 24.51 -1.66 -23.47
N THR A 24 24.33 -2.63 -22.58
CA THR A 24 23.09 -2.79 -21.80
C THR A 24 23.24 -2.11 -20.45
N TYR A 25 22.28 -1.25 -20.08
CA TYR A 25 22.24 -0.60 -18.77
C TYR A 25 21.07 -1.11 -17.93
N VAL A 26 21.39 -1.43 -16.67
CA VAL A 26 20.40 -1.50 -15.59
C VAL A 26 20.59 -0.25 -14.74
N PHE A 27 19.62 0.66 -14.82
CA PHE A 27 19.67 1.94 -14.13
C PHE A 27 18.66 1.97 -12.98
N ILE A 28 19.12 2.28 -11.77
CA ILE A 28 18.30 2.32 -10.55
C ILE A 28 18.19 3.76 -10.08
N THR A 29 16.97 4.28 -9.99
CA THR A 29 16.70 5.65 -9.55
C THR A 29 15.34 5.76 -8.86
N HIS A 30 15.20 6.76 -7.99
CA HIS A 30 13.90 7.20 -7.45
C HIS A 30 13.29 8.36 -8.26
N ASP A 31 14.04 8.92 -9.21
CA ASP A 31 13.60 10.03 -10.06
C ASP A 31 13.04 9.51 -11.39
N LEU A 32 11.72 9.56 -11.51
CA LEU A 32 11.00 9.19 -12.71
C LEU A 32 11.36 10.10 -13.90
N ALA A 33 11.71 11.37 -13.74
CA ALA A 33 12.10 12.20 -14.88
C ALA A 33 13.39 11.66 -15.54
N THR A 34 14.38 11.31 -14.71
CA THR A 34 15.63 10.69 -15.18
C THR A 34 15.37 9.31 -15.81
N ALA A 35 14.53 8.47 -15.19
CA ALA A 35 14.19 7.15 -15.74
C ALA A 35 13.54 7.26 -17.12
N ARG A 36 12.66 8.24 -17.33
CA ARG A 36 12.00 8.51 -18.62
C ARG A 36 13.00 8.84 -19.72
N PHE A 37 14.06 9.57 -19.39
CA PHE A 37 15.06 10.03 -20.35
C PHE A 37 16.01 8.92 -20.79
N LEU A 38 16.47 8.08 -19.85
CA LEU A 38 17.54 7.11 -20.09
C LEU A 38 17.05 5.72 -20.49
N CYS A 39 15.87 5.29 -20.02
CA CYS A 39 15.46 3.88 -20.07
C CYS A 39 14.51 3.59 -21.23
N ASP A 40 14.63 2.40 -21.83
CA ASP A 40 13.69 1.88 -22.83
C ASP A 40 12.45 1.23 -22.17
N ARG A 41 12.67 0.62 -20.99
CA ARG A 41 11.66 -0.01 -20.14
C ARG A 41 11.88 0.38 -18.68
N ILE A 42 10.82 0.41 -17.88
CA ILE A 42 10.88 0.71 -16.44
C ILE A 42 10.18 -0.40 -15.67
N ALA A 43 10.82 -0.82 -14.56
CA ALA A 43 10.23 -1.64 -13.52
C ALA A 43 10.01 -0.76 -12.28
N ILE A 44 8.77 -0.68 -11.81
CA ILE A 44 8.39 0.03 -10.60
C ILE A 44 8.35 -0.97 -9.46
N MET A 45 9.03 -0.64 -8.36
CA MET A 45 9.08 -1.48 -7.18
C MET A 45 8.40 -0.83 -5.98
N TYR A 46 7.73 -1.65 -5.17
CA TYR A 46 7.19 -1.25 -3.87
C TYR A 46 7.50 -2.32 -2.83
N LEU A 47 8.14 -1.91 -1.72
CA LEU A 47 8.58 -2.79 -0.64
C LEU A 47 9.19 -4.10 -1.16
N GLY A 48 10.18 -4.02 -2.07
CA GLY A 48 10.89 -5.19 -2.60
C GLY A 48 10.15 -6.05 -3.63
N ARG A 49 8.96 -5.64 -4.12
CA ARG A 49 8.23 -6.32 -5.20
C ARG A 49 8.16 -5.45 -6.45
N ILE A 50 8.33 -6.04 -7.64
CA ILE A 50 8.05 -5.36 -8.91
C ILE A 50 6.54 -5.35 -9.11
N VAL A 51 5.92 -4.19 -8.97
CA VAL A 51 4.47 -4.05 -9.05
C VAL A 51 3.98 -3.74 -10.47
N GLU A 52 4.85 -3.16 -11.30
CA GLU A 52 4.56 -2.88 -12.70
C GLU A 52 5.86 -2.79 -13.52
N ILE A 53 5.92 -3.46 -14.68
CA ILE A 53 7.08 -3.38 -15.58
C ILE A 53 6.64 -3.37 -17.05
N GLY A 54 7.15 -2.41 -17.82
CA GLY A 54 6.80 -2.27 -19.23
C GLY A 54 7.58 -1.17 -19.96
N PRO A 55 7.25 -0.91 -21.24
CA PRO A 55 7.83 0.18 -22.00
C PRO A 55 7.58 1.53 -21.32
N VAL A 56 8.58 2.41 -21.28
CA VAL A 56 8.49 3.72 -20.62
C VAL A 56 7.26 4.49 -21.06
N LYS A 57 7.00 4.55 -22.37
CA LYS A 57 5.83 5.25 -22.91
C LYS A 57 4.52 4.80 -22.27
N ARG A 58 4.31 3.48 -22.10
CA ARG A 58 3.09 2.92 -21.52
C ARG A 58 2.95 3.21 -20.03
N ILE A 59 4.05 3.15 -19.28
CA ILE A 59 4.07 3.43 -17.84
C ILE A 59 3.63 4.88 -17.58
N TYR A 60 4.08 5.85 -18.39
CA TYR A 60 3.75 7.27 -18.15
C TYR A 60 2.38 7.67 -18.70
N GLU A 61 1.97 7.12 -19.84
CA GLU A 61 0.70 7.50 -20.48
C GLU A 61 -0.51 6.83 -19.82
N ASN A 62 -0.38 5.57 -19.40
CA ASN A 62 -1.50 4.80 -18.85
C ASN A 62 -1.01 3.81 -17.77
N PRO A 63 -0.48 4.29 -16.63
CA PRO A 63 -0.05 3.43 -15.53
C PRO A 63 -1.21 2.57 -15.02
N LYS A 64 -0.95 1.27 -14.80
CA LYS A 64 -1.98 0.31 -14.36
C LYS A 64 -2.00 0.16 -12.85
N HIS A 65 -0.86 -0.06 -12.22
CA HIS A 65 -0.84 -0.30 -10.77
C HIS A 65 -1.20 0.99 -10.01
N PRO A 66 -2.07 0.94 -8.99
CA PRO A 66 -2.45 2.12 -8.20
C PRO A 66 -1.26 2.88 -7.59
N TYR A 67 -0.20 2.17 -7.21
CA TYR A 67 1.06 2.78 -6.76
C TYR A 67 1.74 3.59 -7.87
N THR A 68 1.90 3.04 -9.08
CA THR A 68 2.48 3.74 -10.22
C THR A 68 1.69 4.98 -10.59
N ARG A 69 0.34 4.90 -10.57
CA ARG A 69 -0.55 6.05 -10.74
C ARG A 69 -0.28 7.14 -9.72
N ALA A 70 -0.17 6.77 -8.45
CA ALA A 70 0.10 7.71 -7.37
C ALA A 70 1.48 8.36 -7.50
N LEU A 71 2.51 7.59 -7.86
CA LEU A 71 3.86 8.10 -8.13
C LEU A 71 3.88 9.16 -9.24
N LEU A 72 3.24 8.87 -10.38
CA LEU A 72 3.19 9.79 -11.51
C LEU A 72 2.35 11.04 -11.20
N ASN A 73 1.26 10.90 -10.45
CA ASN A 73 0.44 12.03 -10.01
C ASN A 73 1.16 12.96 -9.00
N ALA A 74 2.20 12.46 -8.34
CA ALA A 74 3.01 13.29 -7.44
C ALA A 74 3.96 14.23 -8.20
N ILE A 75 4.25 13.94 -9.48
CA ILE A 75 5.12 14.79 -10.32
C ILE A 75 4.43 16.15 -10.55
N PRO A 76 5.08 17.27 -10.18
CA PRO A 76 4.48 18.59 -10.33
C PRO A 76 4.29 18.95 -11.81
N ILE A 77 3.12 19.50 -12.13
CA ILE A 77 2.84 20.09 -13.44
C ILE A 77 3.37 21.53 -13.42
N PRO A 78 4.26 21.94 -14.35
CA PRO A 78 4.84 23.28 -14.36
C PRO A 78 3.81 24.40 -14.54
N ASP A 79 2.68 24.12 -15.20
CA ASP A 79 1.60 25.08 -15.41
C ASP A 79 0.72 25.21 -14.14
N PRO A 80 0.75 26.37 -13.44
CA PRO A 80 -0.02 26.57 -12.22
C PRO A 80 -1.54 26.56 -12.44
N LYS A 81 -2.02 26.75 -13.67
CA LYS A 81 -3.45 26.67 -14.02
C LYS A 81 -3.94 25.23 -14.16
N ARG A 82 -3.04 24.26 -14.31
CA ARG A 82 -3.35 22.81 -14.45
C ARG A 82 -3.08 22.07 -13.14
N ARG A 83 -3.80 22.43 -12.07
CA ARG A 83 -3.81 21.62 -10.83
C ARG A 83 -4.72 20.41 -11.00
N ALA A 84 -4.13 19.26 -11.35
CA ALA A 84 -4.83 17.99 -11.30
C ALA A 84 -5.16 17.61 -9.85
N ARG A 85 -6.33 16.99 -9.62
CA ARG A 85 -6.62 16.33 -8.33
C ARG A 85 -5.61 15.19 -8.14
N LYS A 86 -4.78 15.30 -7.10
CA LYS A 86 -3.77 14.28 -6.79
C LYS A 86 -4.45 13.09 -6.12
N ILE A 87 -4.34 11.91 -6.72
CA ILE A 87 -4.64 10.65 -6.04
C ILE A 87 -3.40 10.30 -5.22
N LEU A 88 -3.45 10.59 -3.92
CA LEU A 88 -2.35 10.30 -3.01
C LEU A 88 -2.53 8.92 -2.36
N PRO A 89 -1.44 8.18 -2.11
CA PRO A 89 -1.50 7.00 -1.26
C PRO A 89 -1.99 7.38 0.14
N ARG A 90 -2.73 6.48 0.78
CA ARG A 90 -3.15 6.64 2.17
C ARG A 90 -2.01 6.28 3.12
N GLY A 91 -2.07 6.79 4.34
CA GLY A 91 -1.19 6.42 5.45
C GLY A 91 0.32 6.54 5.18
N GLU A 92 1.08 6.04 6.15
CA GLU A 92 2.54 5.98 6.08
C GLU A 92 3.04 4.75 5.28
N VAL A 93 4.34 4.68 5.05
CA VAL A 93 4.97 3.52 4.39
C VAL A 93 5.11 2.40 5.43
N PRO A 94 4.56 1.19 5.20
CA PRO A 94 4.74 0.05 6.10
C PRO A 94 6.21 -0.35 6.24
N ASP A 95 6.52 -1.05 7.34
CA ASP A 95 7.84 -1.63 7.57
C ASP A 95 8.24 -2.63 6.46
N ALA A 96 9.43 -2.44 5.91
CA ALA A 96 9.99 -3.31 4.88
C ALA A 96 10.50 -4.65 5.44
N VAL A 97 10.84 -4.72 6.73
CA VAL A 97 11.27 -5.96 7.41
C VAL A 97 10.09 -6.91 7.58
N TYR A 98 8.92 -6.35 7.91
CA TYR A 98 7.68 -7.10 8.13
C TYR A 98 6.58 -6.62 7.18
N PRO A 99 6.71 -6.86 5.87
CA PRO A 99 5.79 -6.30 4.88
C PRO A 99 4.36 -6.82 5.05
N PRO A 100 3.35 -6.07 4.59
CA PRO A 100 1.95 -6.51 4.63
C PRO A 100 1.74 -7.81 3.85
N ALA A 101 0.76 -8.60 4.29
CA ALA A 101 0.34 -9.81 3.61
C ALA A 101 -0.31 -9.51 2.24
N GLY A 102 -0.26 -10.50 1.34
CA GLY A 102 -0.80 -10.36 -0.03
C GLY A 102 -0.14 -9.21 -0.82
N CYS A 103 -0.95 -8.24 -1.23
CA CYS A 103 -0.49 -7.03 -1.91
C CYS A 103 0.17 -6.08 -0.90
N ARG A 104 1.48 -5.89 -1.01
CA ARG A 104 2.24 -5.01 -0.09
C ARG A 104 1.76 -3.55 -0.07
N PHE A 105 1.09 -3.09 -1.13
CA PHE A 105 0.57 -1.73 -1.24
C PHE A 105 -0.86 -1.56 -0.69
N HIS A 106 -1.55 -2.64 -0.32
CA HIS A 106 -2.97 -2.59 0.04
C HIS A 106 -3.34 -1.60 1.17
N PRO A 107 -2.52 -1.39 2.23
CA PRO A 107 -2.89 -0.46 3.31
C PRO A 107 -2.99 0.99 2.81
N ARG A 108 -2.21 1.30 1.77
CA ARG A 108 -2.10 2.64 1.17
C ARG A 108 -2.88 2.79 -0.13
N CYS A 109 -3.38 1.69 -0.68
CA CYS A 109 -3.96 1.64 -2.02
C CYS A 109 -5.34 2.30 -2.03
N PRO A 110 -5.59 3.31 -2.88
CA PRO A 110 -6.92 3.92 -3.00
C PRO A 110 -7.95 3.02 -3.71
N ALA A 111 -7.49 1.95 -4.37
CA ALA A 111 -8.31 0.99 -5.10
C ALA A 111 -8.16 -0.43 -4.51
N VAL A 112 -8.00 -0.51 -3.18
CA VAL A 112 -7.88 -1.78 -2.44
C VAL A 112 -9.13 -2.64 -2.62
N LEU A 113 -8.96 -3.96 -2.59
CA LEU A 113 -10.04 -4.96 -2.58
C LEU A 113 -10.05 -5.73 -1.25
N PRO A 114 -11.17 -6.35 -0.85
CA PRO A 114 -11.23 -7.22 0.33
C PRO A 114 -10.26 -8.41 0.27
N THR A 115 -9.86 -8.85 -0.93
CA THR A 115 -8.96 -10.00 -1.12
C THR A 115 -7.49 -9.61 -1.28
N CYS A 116 -7.13 -8.33 -1.07
CA CYS A 116 -5.76 -7.86 -1.22
C CYS A 116 -4.79 -8.31 -0.12
N GLY A 117 -5.27 -8.92 0.96
CA GLY A 117 -4.43 -9.43 2.05
C GLY A 117 -4.51 -8.67 3.35
N TRP A 118 -5.70 -8.16 3.68
CA TRP A 118 -5.99 -7.61 5.01
C TRP A 118 -5.63 -8.62 6.10
N GLU A 119 -4.92 -8.15 7.10
CA GLU A 119 -4.40 -8.95 8.19
C GLU A 119 -4.64 -8.28 9.55
N GLY A 120 -4.32 -8.98 10.62
CA GLY A 120 -4.57 -8.49 11.97
C GLY A 120 -3.90 -7.14 12.25
N ARG A 121 -2.72 -6.90 11.67
CA ARG A 121 -1.99 -5.63 11.84
C ARG A 121 -2.76 -4.45 11.28
N ASP A 122 -3.41 -4.59 10.12
CA ASP A 122 -4.20 -3.50 9.55
C ASP A 122 -5.35 -3.08 10.46
N PHE A 123 -5.92 -4.02 11.22
CA PHE A 123 -6.93 -3.71 12.22
C PHE A 123 -6.36 -2.97 13.42
N ILE A 124 -5.18 -3.36 13.91
CA ILE A 124 -4.51 -2.65 15.01
C ILE A 124 -4.14 -1.24 14.59
N ASP A 125 -3.54 -1.07 13.41
CA ASP A 125 -3.20 0.24 12.84
C ASP A 125 -4.46 1.11 12.72
N TYR A 126 -5.59 0.54 12.29
CA TYR A 126 -6.86 1.26 12.26
C TYR A 126 -7.38 1.65 13.65
N LEU A 127 -7.22 0.80 14.67
CA LEU A 127 -7.56 1.16 16.05
C LEU A 127 -6.67 2.30 16.57
N GLU A 128 -5.38 2.28 16.26
CA GLU A 128 -4.45 3.37 16.59
C GLU A 128 -4.87 4.69 15.93
N GLU A 129 -5.12 4.68 14.62
CA GLU A 129 -5.60 5.86 13.88
C GLU A 129 -6.91 6.40 14.45
N ARG A 130 -7.84 5.50 14.82
CA ARG A 130 -9.14 5.87 15.39
C ARG A 130 -9.00 6.58 16.74
N ARG A 131 -8.01 6.22 17.56
CA ARG A 131 -7.69 6.86 18.84
C ARG A 131 -6.96 8.20 18.69
N LEU A 132 -6.67 8.67 17.47
CA LEU A 132 -6.24 10.06 17.28
C LEU A 132 -7.38 11.07 17.46
N SER A 133 -8.65 10.61 17.46
CA SER A 133 -9.83 11.45 17.67
C SER A 133 -10.27 11.44 19.14
N PRO A 134 -10.23 12.58 19.87
CA PRO A 134 -10.53 12.63 21.30
C PRO A 134 -11.89 12.04 21.70
N GLU A 135 -12.92 12.23 20.87
CA GLU A 135 -14.28 11.71 21.10
C GLU A 135 -14.36 10.19 21.10
N LYS A 136 -13.46 9.52 20.37
CA LYS A 136 -13.45 8.06 20.20
C LYS A 136 -12.57 7.37 21.24
N VAL A 137 -11.50 8.03 21.68
CA VAL A 137 -10.51 7.51 22.63
C VAL A 137 -11.17 6.97 23.89
N GLN A 138 -11.97 7.78 24.58
CA GLN A 138 -12.50 7.41 25.89
C GLN A 138 -13.39 6.15 25.82
N ARG A 139 -14.32 6.12 24.87
CA ARG A 139 -15.22 4.98 24.69
C ARG A 139 -14.48 3.72 24.21
N ASP A 140 -13.51 3.87 23.31
CA ASP A 140 -12.72 2.75 22.81
C ASP A 140 -11.78 2.19 23.87
N GLU A 141 -11.19 3.03 24.73
CA GLU A 141 -10.36 2.59 25.85
C GLU A 141 -11.16 1.84 26.91
N GLU A 142 -12.35 2.35 27.27
CA GLU A 142 -13.23 1.69 28.23
C GLU A 142 -13.65 0.30 27.76
N ILE A 143 -14.01 0.14 26.49
CA ILE A 143 -14.56 -1.13 25.98
C ILE A 143 -13.47 -2.06 25.43
N LEU A 144 -12.56 -1.55 24.59
CA LEU A 144 -11.52 -2.36 23.93
C LEU A 144 -10.27 -2.54 24.79
N GLY A 145 -10.15 -1.86 25.92
CA GLY A 145 -8.95 -1.81 26.75
C GLY A 145 -7.73 -1.19 26.04
N PRO A 146 -6.53 -1.31 26.63
CA PRO A 146 -5.32 -0.73 26.05
C PRO A 146 -4.87 -1.51 24.80
N LEU A 147 -4.20 -0.84 23.86
CA LEU A 147 -3.81 -1.43 22.57
C LEU A 147 -2.66 -2.44 22.67
N ASP A 148 -1.80 -2.32 23.68
CA ASP A 148 -0.70 -3.24 23.96
C ASP A 148 -1.17 -4.65 24.36
N GLU A 149 -2.41 -4.78 24.85
CA GLU A 149 -3.06 -6.08 25.10
C GLU A 149 -3.59 -6.74 23.81
N TRP A 150 -3.63 -6.01 22.69
CA TRP A 150 -3.99 -6.57 21.40
C TRP A 150 -2.78 -7.22 20.73
N TRP A 151 -3.01 -8.38 20.13
CA TRP A 151 -2.03 -9.08 19.32
C TRP A 151 -2.51 -9.15 17.88
N ALA A 152 -1.55 -9.18 16.95
CA ALA A 152 -1.76 -9.48 15.54
C ALA A 152 -0.83 -10.61 15.11
N ARG A 153 -1.38 -11.64 14.47
CA ARG A 153 -0.62 -12.80 13.96
C ARG A 153 -1.18 -13.21 12.60
N GLY A 154 -0.53 -12.75 11.53
CA GLY A 154 -1.03 -12.93 10.16
C GLY A 154 -2.47 -12.44 10.07
N PHE A 155 -3.36 -13.26 9.50
CA PHE A 155 -4.78 -12.94 9.25
C PHE A 155 -5.67 -12.92 10.49
N GLN A 156 -5.11 -12.79 11.69
CA GLN A 156 -5.86 -12.75 12.93
C GLN A 156 -5.37 -11.61 13.82
N ALA A 157 -6.32 -10.91 14.43
CA ALA A 157 -6.09 -9.99 15.54
C ALA A 157 -7.00 -10.36 16.72
N GLY A 158 -6.59 -9.98 17.92
CA GLY A 158 -7.45 -10.19 19.07
C GLY A 158 -6.84 -9.72 20.37
N ARG A 159 -7.59 -9.90 21.45
CA ARG A 159 -7.14 -9.63 22.83
C ARG A 159 -7.81 -10.57 23.80
N LYS A 160 -7.19 -10.75 24.96
CA LYS A 160 -7.86 -11.41 26.09
C LYS A 160 -8.99 -10.53 26.61
N ILE A 161 -10.08 -11.16 27.01
CA ILE A 161 -11.24 -10.51 27.61
C ILE A 161 -11.03 -10.52 29.12
N GLY A 162 -10.96 -9.32 29.70
CA GLY A 162 -10.93 -9.11 31.14
C GLY A 162 -12.29 -9.37 31.78
N GLU A 163 -12.80 -8.39 32.53
CA GLU A 163 -14.10 -8.44 33.20
C GLU A 163 -15.28 -7.98 32.33
N HIS A 164 -14.99 -7.42 31.16
CA HIS A 164 -16.01 -6.93 30.22
C HIS A 164 -16.90 -8.04 29.68
N ASP A 165 -18.17 -7.72 29.44
CA ASP A 165 -19.12 -8.60 28.79
C ASP A 165 -18.65 -8.94 27.36
N PRO A 166 -18.43 -10.22 27.04
CA PRO A 166 -18.05 -10.63 25.69
C PRO A 166 -19.01 -10.16 24.59
N ALA A 167 -20.33 -10.09 24.88
CA ALA A 167 -21.31 -9.69 23.89
C ALA A 167 -21.15 -8.20 23.52
N GLN A 168 -21.00 -7.34 24.53
CA GLN A 168 -20.73 -5.92 24.35
C GLN A 168 -19.44 -5.66 23.56
N LEU A 169 -18.39 -6.44 23.83
CA LEU A 169 -17.12 -6.30 23.12
C LEU A 169 -17.25 -6.68 21.63
N ILE A 170 -17.95 -7.78 21.32
CA ILE A 170 -18.21 -8.19 19.92
C ILE A 170 -19.01 -7.12 19.18
N GLU A 171 -20.06 -6.58 19.81
CA GLU A 171 -20.90 -5.55 19.21
C GLU A 171 -20.09 -4.28 18.90
N HIS A 172 -19.26 -3.84 19.84
CA HIS A 172 -18.41 -2.67 19.66
C HIS A 172 -17.36 -2.88 18.56
N VAL A 173 -16.70 -4.04 18.51
CA VAL A 173 -15.77 -4.38 17.42
C VAL A 173 -16.48 -4.39 16.06
N ARG A 174 -17.69 -4.94 15.96
CA ARG A 174 -18.48 -4.93 14.71
C ARG A 174 -18.89 -3.52 14.31
N SER A 175 -19.23 -2.66 15.27
CA SER A 175 -19.51 -1.24 15.01
C SER A 175 -18.27 -0.53 14.46
N ILE A 176 -17.10 -0.74 15.05
CA ILE A 176 -15.82 -0.20 14.57
C ILE A 176 -15.49 -0.67 13.16
N LEU A 177 -15.66 -1.97 12.88
CA LEU A 177 -15.45 -2.51 11.53
C LEU A 177 -16.42 -1.92 10.51
N THR A 178 -17.64 -1.56 10.92
CA THR A 178 -18.61 -0.88 10.05
C THR A 178 -18.22 0.56 9.73
N GLU A 179 -17.56 1.24 10.66
CA GLU A 179 -16.97 2.58 10.45
C GLU A 179 -15.63 2.54 9.69
N ALA A 180 -14.98 1.38 9.62
CA ALA A 180 -13.73 1.20 8.90
C ALA A 180 -13.91 1.32 7.39
N GLN A 181 -12.81 1.22 6.64
CA GLN A 181 -12.88 1.14 5.19
C GLN A 181 -13.77 -0.03 4.77
N PRO A 182 -14.72 0.15 3.83
CA PRO A 182 -15.65 -0.91 3.44
C PRO A 182 -14.97 -2.22 3.02
N GLN A 183 -13.76 -2.11 2.46
CA GLN A 183 -12.97 -3.25 2.00
C GLN A 183 -12.36 -4.04 3.15
N MET A 184 -11.94 -3.39 4.24
CA MET A 184 -11.48 -4.07 5.45
C MET A 184 -12.63 -4.84 6.09
N ASN A 185 -13.79 -4.20 6.26
CA ASN A 185 -14.97 -4.85 6.84
C ASN A 185 -15.37 -6.11 6.05
N ARG A 186 -15.40 -6.01 4.71
CA ARG A 186 -15.68 -7.15 3.82
C ARG A 186 -14.59 -8.23 3.82
N ALA A 187 -13.38 -7.93 4.30
CA ALA A 187 -12.29 -8.89 4.41
C ALA A 187 -12.35 -9.69 5.73
N VAL A 188 -13.15 -9.25 6.71
CA VAL A 188 -13.36 -9.98 7.96
C VAL A 188 -14.25 -11.20 7.67
N ARG A 189 -13.70 -12.37 7.97
CA ARG A 189 -14.37 -13.67 7.88
C ARG A 189 -15.25 -13.94 9.09
N ASP A 190 -14.73 -13.67 10.29
CA ASP A 190 -15.41 -13.95 11.54
C ASP A 190 -14.93 -12.99 12.65
N VAL A 191 -15.85 -12.68 13.57
CA VAL A 191 -15.54 -12.03 14.85
C VAL A 191 -16.19 -12.89 15.93
N SER A 192 -15.36 -13.64 16.66
CA SER A 192 -15.84 -14.58 17.66
C SER A 192 -15.05 -14.51 18.95
N VAL A 193 -15.67 -15.02 20.02
CA VAL A 193 -15.05 -15.16 21.33
C VAL A 193 -14.87 -16.63 21.65
N ARG A 194 -13.65 -17.04 21.96
CA ARG A 194 -13.30 -18.38 22.42
C ARG A 194 -12.29 -18.29 23.55
N ASN A 195 -12.39 -19.12 24.58
CA ASN A 195 -11.44 -19.16 25.70
C ASN A 195 -11.18 -17.78 26.35
N ARG A 196 -12.22 -16.97 26.55
CA ARG A 196 -12.12 -15.58 27.04
C ARG A 196 -11.18 -14.70 26.19
N GLN A 197 -11.20 -14.89 24.88
CA GLN A 197 -10.41 -14.13 23.93
C GLN A 197 -11.30 -13.76 22.76
N ILE A 198 -11.35 -12.47 22.43
CA ILE A 198 -11.95 -12.02 21.17
C ILE A 198 -10.92 -12.20 20.07
N THR A 199 -11.37 -12.75 18.94
CA THR A 199 -10.55 -12.94 17.74
C THR A 199 -11.32 -12.43 16.54
N ILE A 200 -10.63 -11.61 15.76
CA ILE A 200 -11.07 -11.11 14.46
C ILE A 200 -10.22 -11.85 13.44
N GLU A 201 -10.90 -12.53 12.52
CA GLU A 201 -10.25 -13.35 11.52
C GLU A 201 -10.52 -12.79 10.13
N PHE A 202 -9.46 -12.63 9.34
CA PHE A 202 -9.52 -12.15 7.98
C PHE A 202 -9.48 -13.31 6.99
N HIS A 203 -10.06 -13.09 5.81
CA HIS A 203 -9.89 -14.00 4.68
C HIS A 203 -8.43 -14.01 4.21
N ASN A 204 -7.96 -15.19 3.77
CA ASN A 204 -6.68 -15.27 3.07
C ASN A 204 -6.75 -14.42 1.78
N PRO A 205 -5.62 -13.78 1.39
CA PRO A 205 -5.55 -13.07 0.13
C PRO A 205 -5.74 -14.01 -1.07
N ASP A 206 -6.25 -13.45 -2.16
CA ASP A 206 -6.16 -14.12 -3.45
C ASP A 206 -4.70 -14.23 -3.90
N LEU A 207 -4.41 -15.24 -4.73
CA LEU A 207 -3.08 -15.41 -5.30
C LEU A 207 -2.70 -14.19 -6.13
N LEU A 208 -1.67 -13.48 -5.67
CA LEU A 208 -1.09 -12.35 -6.34
C LEU A 208 0.13 -12.78 -7.16
N GLY A 209 0.15 -12.39 -8.43
CA GLY A 209 1.28 -12.60 -9.33
C GLY A 209 1.22 -11.64 -10.52
N PRO A 210 2.31 -11.55 -11.29
CA PRO A 210 2.37 -10.67 -12.45
C PRO A 210 1.41 -11.14 -13.54
N LYS A 211 0.58 -10.22 -14.03
CA LYS A 211 -0.37 -10.44 -15.13
C LYS A 211 -0.01 -9.56 -16.31
N GLU A 212 -0.13 -10.09 -17.53
CA GLU A 212 0.09 -9.30 -18.74
C GLU A 212 -1.14 -8.43 -19.04
N VAL A 213 -0.94 -7.12 -19.06
CA VAL A 213 -1.99 -6.12 -19.28
C VAL A 213 -1.50 -5.12 -20.32
N GLU A 214 -2.04 -5.17 -21.54
CA GLU A 214 -1.69 -4.22 -22.61
C GLU A 214 -0.16 -4.08 -22.83
N GLY A 215 0.56 -5.21 -22.92
CA GLY A 215 2.00 -5.27 -23.20
C GLY A 215 2.90 -4.83 -22.04
N ARG A 216 2.43 -4.93 -20.80
CA ARG A 216 3.23 -4.76 -19.58
C ARG A 216 2.82 -5.79 -18.53
N LEU A 217 3.71 -6.12 -17.60
CA LEU A 217 3.37 -6.98 -16.48
C LEU A 217 2.94 -6.11 -15.30
N VAL A 218 1.85 -6.50 -14.64
CA VAL A 218 1.26 -5.79 -13.50
C VAL A 218 0.94 -6.81 -12.41
N GLU A 219 1.47 -6.59 -11.21
CA GLU A 219 1.18 -7.43 -10.03
C GLU A 219 0.04 -6.76 -9.24
N CYS A 220 -1.21 -6.95 -9.67
CA CYS A 220 -2.39 -6.35 -9.03
C CYS A 220 -3.65 -7.21 -9.25
N LEU A 221 -4.50 -7.33 -8.22
CA LEU A 221 -5.77 -8.10 -8.29
C LEU A 221 -6.88 -7.39 -9.08
N LEU A 222 -6.67 -6.15 -9.52
CA LEU A 222 -7.61 -5.43 -10.39
C LEU A 222 -7.62 -5.95 -11.84
N TYR A 223 -6.65 -6.78 -12.20
CA TYR A 223 -6.43 -7.34 -13.54
C TYR A 223 -6.40 -8.86 -13.46
#